data_AF-A0A2G8S3B2-F1
#
_entry.id   AF-A0A2G8S3B2-F1
#
_cell.length_a   1.000
_cell.length_b   1.000
_cell.length_c   1.000
_cell.angle_alpha   90.00
_cell.angle_beta   90.00
_cell.angle_gamma   90.00
#
_symmetry.space_group_name_H-M   'P 1'
#
loop_
_entity.id
_entity.type
_entity.pdbx_description
1 polymer ?
#
loop_
_entity_poly.entity_id
_entity_poly.type
_entity_poly.pdbx_seq_one_letter_code
_entity_poly.pdbx_strand_id
1 'polypeptide(L)'
;MDLVAKNAFETFTLYFLAYDHGQGTTPENRFNREGILELTHNHGTESDASFQGYASGNQDPGRGFGHIAITVDDIEKACARFESLGVRFQKKLTDGKMKNIAFILDPDGYWVEIVPGALRLPA
;
A
#
# COMPACT_ATOMS: atom_id res chain seq x y z
N MET A 1 7.64 5.33 -4.05
CA MET A 1 6.75 6.46 -3.74
C MET A 1 7.33 7.22 -2.58
N ASP A 2 7.18 8.54 -2.62
CA ASP A 2 7.64 9.48 -1.61
C ASP A 2 6.44 10.11 -0.93
N LEU A 3 6.59 10.51 0.34
CA LEU A 3 5.60 11.33 1.04
C LEU A 3 5.70 12.76 0.54
N VAL A 4 4.69 13.20 -0.22
CA VAL A 4 4.69 14.53 -0.86
C VAL A 4 3.88 15.57 -0.09
N ALA A 5 2.93 15.15 0.74
CA ALA A 5 2.23 16.04 1.66
C ALA A 5 1.72 15.30 2.90
N LYS A 6 1.63 16.02 4.02
CA LYS A 6 1.03 15.56 5.27
C LYS A 6 0.14 16.67 5.82
N ASN A 7 -1.15 16.38 5.98
CA ASN A 7 -2.11 17.32 6.53
C ASN A 7 -2.66 16.76 7.83
N ALA A 8 -2.31 17.39 8.96
CA ALA A 8 -2.77 16.98 10.28
C ALA A 8 -4.05 17.76 10.64
N PHE A 9 -5.08 17.03 11.07
CA PHE A 9 -6.31 17.55 11.64
C PHE A 9 -6.44 17.08 13.09
N GLU A 10 -7.47 17.55 13.79
CA GLU A 10 -7.67 17.22 15.20
C GLU A 10 -7.90 15.71 15.44
N THR A 11 -8.63 15.04 14.55
CA THR A 11 -9.07 13.65 14.72
C THR A 11 -8.51 12.69 13.67
N PHE A 12 -7.80 13.19 12.66
CA PHE A 12 -7.18 12.37 11.62
C PHE A 12 -5.98 13.07 10.97
N THR A 13 -5.14 12.30 10.29
CA THR A 13 -4.05 12.82 9.45
C THR A 13 -4.16 12.24 8.05
N LEU A 14 -4.03 13.09 7.04
CA LEU A 14 -3.89 12.67 5.65
C LEU A 14 -2.42 12.62 5.25
N TYR A 15 -2.00 11.51 4.63
CA TYR A 15 -0.69 11.34 4.02
C TYR A 15 -0.87 11.15 2.51
N PHE A 16 -0.16 11.95 1.73
CA PHE A 16 -0.20 11.86 0.27
C PHE A 16 1.11 11.26 -0.23
N LEU A 17 1.02 10.13 -0.90
CA LEU A 17 2.14 9.42 -1.51
C LEU A 17 2.06 9.54 -3.02
N ALA A 18 3.19 9.83 -3.67
CA ALA A 18 3.30 9.87 -5.12
C ALA A 18 4.71 9.46 -5.58
N TYR A 19 4.88 9.14 -6.86
CA TYR A 19 6.22 9.05 -7.45
C TYR A 19 6.64 10.43 -7.98
N ASP A 20 7.63 11.04 -7.33
CA ASP A 20 8.00 12.42 -7.63
C ASP A 20 8.83 12.56 -8.92
N HIS A 21 9.50 11.50 -9.41
CA HIS A 21 10.31 11.51 -10.65
C HIS A 21 11.21 12.76 -10.86
N GLY A 22 11.56 13.48 -9.79
CA GLY A 22 12.32 14.74 -9.84
C GLY A 22 11.53 15.98 -10.28
N GLN A 23 10.20 15.94 -10.33
CA GLN A 23 9.35 17.08 -10.75
C GLN A 23 9.05 18.09 -9.62
N GLY A 24 9.47 17.81 -8.38
CA GLY A 24 9.30 18.73 -7.25
C GLY A 24 7.82 18.84 -6.84
N THR A 25 7.19 17.70 -6.60
CA THR A 25 5.80 17.63 -6.12
C THR A 25 5.72 18.32 -4.77
N THR A 26 4.86 19.34 -4.69
CA THR A 26 4.60 20.13 -3.49
C THR A 26 3.17 19.87 -3.02
N PRO A 27 2.82 20.20 -1.76
CA PRO A 27 1.44 20.15 -1.30
C PRO A 27 0.49 20.91 -2.25
N GLU A 28 0.87 22.08 -2.77
CA GLU A 28 0.00 22.93 -3.59
C GLU A 28 -0.28 22.33 -4.98
N ASN A 29 0.71 21.66 -5.58
CA ASN A 29 0.60 21.12 -6.93
C ASN A 29 0.28 19.61 -6.99
N ARG A 30 0.17 18.93 -5.84
CA ARG A 30 0.10 17.46 -5.78
C ARG A 30 -0.97 16.87 -6.70
N PHE A 31 -2.18 17.43 -6.72
CA PHE A 31 -3.29 16.93 -7.52
C PHE A 31 -3.12 17.09 -9.05
N ASN A 32 -2.07 17.76 -9.52
CA ASN A 32 -1.70 17.78 -10.93
C ASN A 32 -0.93 16.52 -11.37
N ARG A 33 -0.64 15.60 -10.43
CA ARG A 33 0.07 14.35 -10.67
C ARG A 33 -0.91 13.19 -10.83
N GLU A 34 -0.59 12.29 -11.74
CA GLU A 34 -1.27 11.01 -11.84
C GLU A 34 -0.76 10.06 -10.74
N GLY A 35 -1.62 9.14 -10.28
CA GLY A 35 -1.20 8.07 -9.36
C GLY A 35 -0.85 8.54 -7.94
N ILE A 36 -1.66 9.42 -7.37
CA ILE A 36 -1.55 9.83 -5.96
C ILE A 36 -2.34 8.86 -5.09
N LEU A 37 -1.70 8.37 -4.03
CA LEU A 37 -2.35 7.62 -2.98
C LEU A 37 -2.54 8.51 -1.75
N GLU A 38 -3.79 8.73 -1.35
CA GLU A 38 -4.14 9.38 -0.10
C GLU A 38 -4.40 8.30 0.97
N LEU A 39 -3.67 8.35 2.08
CA LEU A 39 -3.89 7.51 3.24
C LEU A 39 -4.49 8.37 4.36
N THR A 40 -5.57 7.89 4.96
CA THR A 40 -6.19 8.52 6.13
C THR A 40 -5.86 7.71 7.38
N HIS A 41 -5.10 8.31 8.30
CA HIS A 41 -4.93 7.79 9.65
C HIS A 41 -5.95 8.46 10.56
N ASN A 42 -7.05 7.77 10.87
CA ASN A 42 -8.00 8.23 11.88
C ASN A 42 -7.41 7.95 13.26
N HIS A 43 -7.30 8.98 14.10
CA HIS A 43 -6.60 8.85 15.38
C HIS A 43 -7.44 8.07 16.39
N GLY A 44 -6.79 7.22 17.17
CA GLY A 44 -7.39 6.51 18.30
C GLY A 44 -7.96 5.14 17.94
N THR A 45 -8.21 4.85 16.65
CA THR A 45 -8.70 3.53 16.21
C THR A 45 -7.68 2.43 16.51
N GLU A 46 -6.38 2.74 16.50
CA GLU A 46 -5.30 1.83 16.86
C GLU A 46 -5.28 1.42 18.34
N SER A 47 -5.98 2.17 19.20
CA SER A 47 -6.03 1.94 20.66
C SER A 47 -7.44 1.60 21.16
N ASP A 48 -8.45 1.64 20.29
CA ASP A 48 -9.82 1.30 20.62
C ASP A 48 -10.07 -0.21 20.48
N ALA A 49 -10.14 -0.92 21.60
CA ALA A 49 -10.40 -2.36 21.62
C ALA A 49 -11.79 -2.75 21.11
N SER A 50 -12.73 -1.79 21.02
CA SER A 50 -14.06 -2.01 20.45
C SER A 50 -14.11 -1.83 18.93
N PHE A 51 -13.09 -1.19 18.36
CA PHE A 51 -13.00 -0.96 16.93
C PHE A 51 -12.77 -2.29 16.19
N GLN A 52 -13.70 -2.65 15.32
CA GLN A 52 -13.68 -3.93 14.59
C GLN A 52 -12.74 -3.93 13.37
N GLY A 53 -12.07 -2.80 13.10
CA GLY A 53 -11.25 -2.61 11.90
C GLY A 53 -12.03 -1.99 10.73
N TYR A 54 -11.31 -1.64 9.68
CA TYR A 54 -11.90 -1.13 8.44
C TYR A 54 -12.36 -2.26 7.52
N ALA A 55 -13.36 -1.98 6.70
CA ALA A 55 -13.78 -2.88 5.64
C ALA A 55 -12.78 -2.82 4.48
N SER A 56 -11.88 -3.82 4.42
CA SER A 56 -10.82 -3.83 3.42
C SER A 56 -11.29 -4.16 2.00
N GLY A 57 -12.51 -4.67 1.84
CA GLY A 57 -13.03 -5.18 0.56
C GLY A 57 -12.64 -6.63 0.23
N ASN A 58 -11.80 -7.28 1.04
CA ASN A 58 -11.31 -8.64 0.78
C ASN A 58 -12.07 -9.76 1.52
N GLN A 59 -13.09 -9.42 2.31
CA GLN A 59 -13.87 -10.37 3.12
C GLN A 59 -15.38 -10.17 2.94
N ASP A 60 -16.16 -11.24 3.13
CA ASP A 60 -17.63 -11.17 3.15
C ASP A 60 -18.15 -10.45 4.41
N PRO A 61 -19.33 -9.79 4.37
CA PRO A 61 -20.20 -9.58 3.21
C PRO A 61 -19.75 -8.40 2.31
N GLY A 62 -18.69 -7.69 2.69
CA GLY A 62 -18.26 -6.42 2.09
C GLY A 62 -17.25 -6.56 0.95
N ARG A 63 -17.31 -7.62 0.13
CA ARG A 63 -16.37 -7.81 -0.98
C ARG A 63 -16.50 -6.70 -2.03
N GLY A 64 -15.39 -6.12 -2.45
CA GLY A 64 -15.37 -5.01 -3.41
C GLY A 64 -13.96 -4.63 -3.84
N PHE A 65 -13.38 -3.62 -3.19
CA PHE A 65 -11.97 -3.25 -3.40
C PHE A 65 -11.06 -4.44 -3.11
N GLY A 66 -10.07 -4.68 -3.98
CA GLY A 66 -9.10 -5.77 -3.80
C GLY A 66 -7.80 -5.27 -3.16
N HIS A 67 -7.06 -4.45 -3.91
CA HIS A 67 -5.72 -4.00 -3.54
C HIS A 67 -5.30 -2.80 -4.38
N ILE A 68 -4.26 -2.12 -3.91
CA ILE A 68 -3.38 -1.30 -4.76
C ILE A 68 -2.19 -2.14 -5.23
N ALA A 69 -1.50 -1.69 -6.27
CA ALA A 69 -0.27 -2.32 -6.76
C ALA A 69 0.88 -1.32 -6.77
N ILE A 70 2.05 -1.76 -6.32
CA ILE A 70 3.29 -1.00 -6.32
C ILE A 70 4.33 -1.76 -7.14
N THR A 71 4.86 -1.11 -8.17
CA THR A 71 5.97 -1.63 -8.95
C THR A 71 7.29 -1.44 -8.22
N VAL A 72 8.18 -2.44 -8.33
CA VAL A 72 9.53 -2.41 -7.77
C VAL A 72 10.56 -2.86 -8.80
N ASP A 73 11.81 -2.43 -8.62
CA ASP A 73 12.92 -2.78 -9.52
C ASP A 73 13.33 -4.27 -9.38
N ASP A 74 13.34 -4.77 -8.14
CA ASP A 74 13.77 -6.12 -7.79
C ASP A 74 12.84 -6.66 -6.70
N ILE A 75 11.96 -7.59 -7.07
CA ILE A 75 10.88 -8.08 -6.21
C ILE A 75 11.42 -8.97 -5.09
N GLU A 76 12.47 -9.74 -5.34
CA GLU A 76 13.14 -10.56 -4.34
C GLU A 76 13.78 -9.71 -3.26
N LYS A 77 14.54 -8.66 -3.63
CA LYS A 77 15.12 -7.71 -2.68
C LYS A 77 14.05 -6.94 -1.90
N ALA A 78 12.98 -6.52 -2.58
CA ALA A 78 11.86 -5.84 -1.92
C ALA A 78 11.21 -6.76 -0.87
N CYS A 79 10.89 -8.00 -1.25
CA CYS A 79 10.30 -8.98 -0.34
C CYS A 79 11.23 -9.30 0.85
N ALA A 80 12.53 -9.50 0.61
CA ALA A 80 13.50 -9.74 1.68
C ALA A 80 13.57 -8.56 2.67
N ARG A 81 13.50 -7.32 2.18
CA ARG A 81 13.41 -6.13 3.02
C ARG A 81 12.11 -6.08 3.81
N PHE A 82 10.97 -6.43 3.21
CA PHE A 82 9.70 -6.46 3.92
C PHE A 82 9.69 -7.52 5.03
N GLU A 83 10.25 -8.70 4.78
CA GLU A 83 10.41 -9.74 5.79
C GLU A 83 11.32 -9.29 6.94
N SER A 84 12.46 -8.66 6.65
CA SER A 84 13.38 -8.18 7.70
C SER A 84 12.78 -7.07 8.56
N LEU A 85 11.81 -6.32 8.03
CA LEU A 85 11.03 -5.31 8.75
C LEU A 85 9.80 -5.89 9.47
N GLY A 86 9.55 -7.20 9.36
CA GLY A 86 8.40 -7.84 10.00
C GLY A 86 7.05 -7.51 9.34
N VAL A 87 7.05 -7.07 8.08
CA VAL A 87 5.82 -6.79 7.34
C VAL A 87 5.03 -8.10 7.14
N ARG A 88 3.71 -8.02 7.34
CA ARG A 88 2.82 -9.16 7.16
C ARG A 88 2.60 -9.43 5.67
N PHE A 89 2.65 -10.71 5.28
CA PHE A 89 2.36 -11.16 3.92
C PHE A 89 1.01 -11.85 3.88
N GLN A 90 0.20 -11.48 2.89
CA GLN A 90 -0.94 -12.27 2.46
C GLN A 90 -0.51 -13.41 1.53
N LYS A 91 0.51 -13.16 0.70
CA LYS A 91 1.09 -14.14 -0.22
C LYS A 91 2.57 -13.82 -0.45
N LYS A 92 3.46 -14.76 -0.15
CA LYS A 92 4.89 -14.67 -0.47
C LYS A 92 5.17 -15.10 -1.91
N LEU A 93 6.37 -14.78 -2.40
CA LEU A 93 6.86 -15.30 -3.69
C LEU A 93 6.94 -16.82 -3.67
N THR A 94 7.27 -17.43 -2.54
CA THR A 94 7.34 -18.88 -2.34
C THR A 94 5.98 -19.59 -2.36
N ASP A 95 4.88 -18.85 -2.33
CA ASP A 95 3.54 -19.40 -2.21
C ASP A 95 2.85 -19.53 -3.58
N GLY A 96 1.94 -20.49 -3.71
CA GLY A 96 1.14 -20.69 -4.92
C GLY A 96 1.94 -21.05 -6.18
N LYS A 97 1.34 -20.86 -7.36
CA LYS A 97 1.99 -21.12 -8.67
C LYS A 97 2.66 -19.89 -9.26
N MET A 98 2.10 -18.69 -9.04
CA MET A 98 2.67 -17.43 -9.52
C MET A 98 3.78 -16.97 -8.56
N LYS A 99 5.04 -17.08 -9.02
CA LYS A 99 6.26 -16.75 -8.25
C LYS A 99 6.80 -15.34 -8.49
N ASN A 100 6.13 -14.57 -9.35
CA ASN A 100 6.54 -13.24 -9.79
C ASN A 100 5.75 -12.09 -9.15
N ILE A 101 4.83 -12.40 -8.23
CA ILE A 101 4.00 -11.43 -7.50
C ILE A 101 3.90 -11.82 -6.02
N ALA A 102 3.88 -10.82 -5.16
CA ALA A 102 3.64 -10.95 -3.73
C ALA A 102 2.52 -10.00 -3.28
N PHE A 103 1.86 -10.33 -2.18
CA PHE A 103 0.91 -9.44 -1.52
C PHE A 103 1.34 -9.24 -0.07
N ILE A 104 1.57 -7.98 0.31
CA ILE A 104 1.77 -7.58 1.70
C ILE A 104 0.49 -6.97 2.27
N LEU A 105 0.42 -6.88 3.59
CA LEU A 105 -0.69 -6.27 4.31
C LEU A 105 -0.22 -5.00 5.01
N ASP A 106 -1.00 -3.94 4.91
CA ASP A 106 -0.86 -2.76 5.77
C ASP A 106 -1.38 -3.06 7.19
N PRO A 107 -1.32 -2.12 8.16
CA PRO A 107 -1.83 -2.34 9.51
C PRO A 107 -3.32 -2.72 9.56
N ASP A 108 -4.15 -2.15 8.70
CA ASP A 108 -5.60 -2.36 8.64
C ASP A 108 -6.00 -3.62 7.85
N GLY A 109 -5.04 -4.29 7.22
CA GLY A 109 -5.26 -5.52 6.46
C GLY A 109 -5.65 -5.30 4.99
N TYR A 110 -5.49 -4.09 4.46
CA TYR A 110 -5.54 -3.86 3.02
C TYR A 110 -4.37 -4.55 2.34
N TRP A 111 -4.65 -5.11 1.17
CA TRP A 111 -3.67 -5.82 0.37
C TRP A 111 -2.91 -4.81 -0.50
N VAL A 112 -1.59 -4.95 -0.55
CA VAL A 112 -0.71 -4.21 -1.46
C VAL A 112 0.04 -5.24 -2.30
N GLU A 113 -0.26 -5.26 -3.60
CA GLU A 113 0.43 -6.09 -4.56
C GLU A 113 1.82 -5.52 -4.85
N ILE A 114 2.84 -6.37 -4.79
CA ILE A 114 4.20 -6.04 -5.17
C ILE A 114 4.49 -6.76 -6.48
N VAL A 115 4.78 -5.98 -7.51
CA VAL A 115 5.02 -6.47 -8.88
C VAL A 115 6.32 -5.89 -9.45
N PRO A 116 7.01 -6.60 -10.34
CA PRO A 116 8.15 -6.02 -11.05
C PRO A 116 7.66 -4.90 -12.00
N GLY A 117 8.52 -3.91 -12.27
CA GLY A 117 8.24 -2.83 -13.23
C GLY A 117 7.92 -3.30 -14.66
N ALA A 118 8.25 -4.55 -15.00
CA ALA A 118 7.78 -5.22 -16.21
C ALA A 118 7.26 -6.62 -15.87
N LEU A 119 5.95 -6.81 -15.98
CA LEU A 119 5.32 -8.11 -15.86
C LEU A 119 5.54 -8.92 -17.14
N ARG A 120 6.43 -9.90 -17.09
CA ARG A 120 6.52 -10.95 -18.12
C ARG A 120 5.49 -12.02 -17.81
N LEU A 121 4.27 -11.83 -18.29
CA LEU A 121 3.25 -12.87 -18.23
C LEU A 121 3.69 -14.02 -19.14
N PRO A 122 3.64 -15.30 -18.68
CA PRO A 122 3.83 -16.42 -19.57
C PRO A 122 2.76 -16.39 -20.67
N ALA A 123 3.19 -16.63 -21.91
CA ALA A 123 2.30 -16.77 -23.07
C ALA A 123 1.35 -17.95 -22.92
#